data_AF-A0A7L5A7M8-F1
#
_entry.id   AF-A0A7L5A7M8-F1
#
_cell.length_a   1.000
_cell.length_b   1.000
_cell.length_c   1.000
_cell.angle_alpha   90.00
_cell.angle_beta   90.00
_cell.angle_gamma   90.00
#
_symmetry.space_group_name_H-M   'P 1'
#
loop_
_entity.id
_entity.type
_entity.pdbx_description
1 polymer ?
#
loop_
_entity_poly.entity_id
_entity_poly.type
_entity_poly.pdbx_seq_one_letter_code
_entity_poly.pdbx_strand_id
1 'polypeptide(L)'
;MGRMLSPDPGNIGVDRTNPQTWNMYSYGLNNPLRLTDPTGMYVCEDSTECSSQNDQNFAKALGAAQNAVNGMAAGADRDSAQRAIDAYGAQGVDNGVNVRFDANISEPGGVTEVSGTANGNKSADNPTGQNINVTFKPDAINTDWSGGLAAHEGSHVGDASAWVSSGFSASMNPTSNATELRAYQVQFNVMNGIGNNLYGPNGTFSANMQYGNVRVDWKKGDSFKLPEFQILIKTENGNRDSKPAFTAGKGAAIQP
;
A
#
# COMPACT_ATOMS: atom_id res chain seq x y z
N MET A 1 -13.96 -31.48 -3.92
CA MET A 1 -14.07 -30.21 -4.66
C MET A 1 -13.01 -29.27 -4.12
N GLY A 2 -12.09 -28.76 -4.97
CA GLY A 2 -10.94 -27.92 -4.58
C GLY A 2 -10.98 -26.55 -5.28
N ARG A 3 -12.13 -25.86 -5.15
CA ARG A 3 -12.43 -24.55 -5.74
C ARG A 3 -13.19 -23.71 -4.72
N MET A 4 -13.13 -22.40 -4.85
CA MET A 4 -13.93 -21.51 -3.99
C MET A 4 -15.42 -21.68 -4.27
N LEU A 5 -16.25 -21.54 -3.23
CA LEU A 5 -17.71 -21.75 -3.29
C LEU A 5 -18.48 -20.54 -3.82
N SER A 6 -17.79 -19.40 -3.92
CA SER A 6 -18.23 -18.14 -4.53
C SER A 6 -17.03 -17.53 -5.28
N PRO A 7 -17.25 -16.68 -6.29
CA PRO A 7 -16.14 -15.98 -6.95
C PRO A 7 -15.43 -15.08 -5.92
N ASP A 8 -14.11 -14.97 -6.04
CA ASP A 8 -13.27 -14.09 -5.23
C ASP A 8 -13.80 -12.63 -5.29
N PRO A 9 -14.26 -12.07 -4.16
CA PRO A 9 -14.91 -10.76 -4.12
C PRO A 9 -13.88 -9.64 -4.29
N GLY A 10 -13.57 -9.31 -5.55
CA GLY A 10 -12.76 -8.14 -5.88
C GLY A 10 -11.93 -8.30 -7.14
N ASN A 11 -11.80 -9.51 -7.67
CA ASN A 11 -10.94 -9.79 -8.82
C ASN A 11 -9.49 -9.31 -8.57
N ILE A 12 -9.04 -9.42 -7.33
CA ILE A 12 -7.75 -8.93 -6.83
C ILE A 12 -6.69 -9.92 -7.33
N GLY A 13 -5.65 -9.43 -8.02
CA GLY A 13 -4.59 -10.28 -8.55
C GLY A 13 -4.81 -10.81 -9.99
N VAL A 14 -5.71 -10.19 -10.78
CA VAL A 14 -5.76 -10.46 -12.22
C VAL A 14 -4.50 -9.93 -12.91
N ASP A 15 -3.67 -10.87 -13.35
CA ASP A 15 -2.55 -10.63 -14.22
C ASP A 15 -2.98 -10.79 -15.68
N ARG A 16 -2.81 -9.73 -16.48
CA ARG A 16 -3.13 -9.73 -17.90
C ARG A 16 -2.25 -10.68 -18.72
N THR A 17 -1.10 -11.07 -18.18
CA THR A 17 -0.15 -12.00 -18.81
C THR A 17 -0.35 -13.45 -18.37
N ASN A 18 -1.14 -13.70 -17.33
CA ASN A 18 -1.48 -15.02 -16.86
C ASN A 18 -3.01 -15.24 -16.91
N PRO A 19 -3.55 -15.83 -18.00
CA PRO A 19 -4.99 -16.08 -18.16
C PRO A 19 -5.60 -16.94 -17.05
N GLN A 20 -4.79 -17.66 -16.27
CA GLN A 20 -5.26 -18.48 -15.16
C GLN A 20 -5.75 -17.64 -13.97
N THR A 21 -5.22 -16.41 -13.81
CA THR A 21 -5.65 -15.47 -12.76
C THR A 21 -7.07 -14.93 -13.00
N TRP A 22 -7.61 -15.08 -14.22
CA TRP A 22 -8.96 -14.62 -14.56
C TRP A 22 -10.04 -15.59 -14.05
N ASN A 23 -9.63 -16.75 -13.53
CA ASN A 23 -10.53 -17.70 -12.90
C ASN A 23 -10.71 -17.36 -11.42
N MET A 24 -11.72 -16.53 -11.14
CA MET A 24 -12.12 -16.10 -9.78
C MET A 24 -12.58 -17.25 -8.86
N TYR A 25 -12.61 -18.50 -9.34
CA TYR A 25 -12.94 -19.68 -8.54
C TYR A 25 -11.73 -20.60 -8.32
N SER A 26 -10.55 -20.22 -8.82
CA SER A 26 -9.34 -21.03 -8.67
C SER A 26 -8.77 -20.88 -7.26
N TYR A 27 -8.46 -22.00 -6.62
CA TYR A 27 -7.79 -22.03 -5.31
C TYR A 27 -6.29 -22.26 -5.56
N GLY A 28 -5.45 -21.32 -5.10
CA GLY A 28 -3.99 -21.39 -5.26
C GLY A 28 -3.54 -21.64 -6.72
N LEU A 29 -4.17 -20.99 -7.70
CA LEU A 29 -3.93 -21.19 -9.16
C LEU A 29 -4.00 -22.66 -9.61
N ASN A 30 -4.82 -23.48 -8.95
CA ASN A 30 -4.90 -24.93 -9.13
C ASN A 30 -3.63 -25.71 -8.72
N ASN A 31 -2.80 -25.17 -7.82
CA ASN A 31 -1.64 -25.86 -7.25
C ASN A 31 -1.70 -25.94 -5.70
N PRO A 32 -2.68 -26.67 -5.13
CA PRO A 32 -2.93 -26.70 -3.68
C PRO A 32 -1.89 -27.46 -2.85
N LEU A 33 -0.93 -28.14 -3.49
CA LEU A 33 0.19 -28.80 -2.80
C LEU A 33 1.35 -27.83 -2.54
N ARG A 34 1.35 -26.68 -3.22
CA ARG A 34 2.38 -25.64 -3.12
C ARG A 34 1.81 -24.31 -2.62
N LEU A 35 0.54 -24.02 -2.91
CA LEU A 35 -0.13 -22.75 -2.63
C LEU A 35 -1.38 -23.02 -1.78
N THR A 36 -1.36 -22.61 -0.53
CA THR A 36 -2.51 -22.59 0.37
C THR A 36 -2.96 -21.15 0.50
N ASP A 37 -4.25 -20.88 0.28
CA ASP A 37 -4.79 -19.51 0.28
C ASP A 37 -5.93 -19.38 1.30
N PRO A 38 -5.61 -19.01 2.56
CA PRO A 38 -6.63 -18.78 3.56
C PRO A 38 -7.33 -17.41 3.41
N THR A 39 -6.66 -16.37 2.87
CA THR A 39 -7.17 -14.98 2.78
C THR A 39 -6.49 -14.01 1.76
N GLY A 40 -5.31 -14.29 1.20
CA GLY A 40 -4.79 -13.58 0.00
C GLY A 40 -4.01 -12.23 0.07
N MET A 41 -3.25 -11.81 1.11
CA MET A 41 -2.42 -10.55 1.09
C MET A 41 -0.99 -10.60 1.76
N TYR A 42 0.10 -10.17 1.07
CA TYR A 42 1.56 -9.95 1.41
C TYR A 42 2.38 -10.92 2.33
N VAL A 43 3.71 -10.70 2.45
CA VAL A 43 4.61 -11.40 3.41
C VAL A 43 4.74 -10.62 4.72
N CYS A 44 4.49 -11.29 5.84
CA CYS A 44 4.64 -10.75 7.19
C CYS A 44 6.00 -11.16 7.75
N GLU A 45 6.81 -10.19 8.18
CA GLU A 45 8.15 -10.52 8.69
C GLU A 45 8.11 -11.05 10.13
N ASP A 46 7.09 -10.71 10.92
CA ASP A 46 6.97 -11.09 12.32
C ASP A 46 6.36 -12.49 12.55
N SER A 47 5.79 -13.12 11.51
CA SER A 47 5.27 -14.49 11.55
C SER A 47 5.22 -15.18 10.19
N THR A 48 5.52 -16.49 10.14
CA THR A 48 5.48 -17.27 8.89
C THR A 48 4.07 -17.47 8.32
N GLU A 49 3.03 -17.25 9.12
CA GLU A 49 1.62 -17.50 8.77
C GLU A 49 0.79 -16.21 8.67
N CYS A 50 1.40 -15.03 8.81
CA CYS A 50 0.68 -13.75 8.83
C CYS A 50 -0.50 -13.74 9.82
N SER A 51 -0.28 -14.30 11.01
CA SER A 51 -1.34 -14.59 11.96
C SER A 51 -1.31 -13.69 13.19
N SER A 52 -0.35 -12.77 13.28
CA SER A 52 -0.27 -11.83 14.39
C SER A 52 -1.50 -10.92 14.40
N GLN A 53 -1.82 -10.32 15.55
CA GLN A 53 -2.92 -9.36 15.61
C GLN A 53 -2.67 -8.16 14.70
N ASN A 54 -1.41 -7.76 14.53
CA ASN A 54 -1.02 -6.66 13.65
C ASN A 54 -1.23 -7.04 12.18
N ASP A 55 -0.87 -8.26 11.79
CA ASP A 55 -1.13 -8.80 10.45
C ASP A 55 -2.63 -8.78 10.14
N GLN A 56 -3.44 -9.29 11.06
CA GLN A 56 -4.90 -9.31 10.91
C GLN A 56 -5.48 -7.89 10.82
N ASN A 57 -4.96 -6.96 11.61
CA ASN A 57 -5.40 -5.57 11.56
C ASN A 57 -5.03 -4.90 10.23
N PHE A 58 -3.82 -5.14 9.73
CA PHE A 58 -3.39 -4.64 8.43
C PHE A 58 -4.22 -5.26 7.31
N ALA A 59 -4.42 -6.57 7.31
CA ALA A 59 -5.29 -7.24 6.35
C ALA A 59 -6.71 -6.64 6.35
N LYS A 60 -7.27 -6.37 7.53
CA LYS A 60 -8.57 -5.68 7.66
C LYS A 60 -8.55 -4.27 7.08
N ALA A 61 -7.51 -3.49 7.37
CA ALA A 61 -7.32 -2.14 6.84
C ALA A 61 -7.20 -2.16 5.30
N LEU A 62 -6.42 -3.08 4.74
CA LEU A 62 -6.23 -3.24 3.30
C LEU A 62 -7.54 -3.68 2.61
N GLY A 63 -8.31 -4.57 3.24
CA GLY A 63 -9.65 -4.94 2.77
C GLY A 63 -10.64 -3.77 2.79
N ALA A 64 -10.60 -2.91 3.81
CA ALA A 64 -11.39 -1.68 3.85
C ALA A 64 -10.99 -0.71 2.72
N ALA A 65 -9.69 -0.58 2.45
CA ALA A 65 -9.17 0.21 1.34
C ALA A 65 -9.63 -0.33 -0.01
N GLN A 66 -9.56 -1.65 -0.24
CA GLN A 66 -10.01 -2.26 -1.48
C GLN A 66 -11.51 -2.06 -1.71
N ASN A 67 -12.33 -2.23 -0.67
CA ASN A 67 -13.76 -1.97 -0.75
C ASN A 67 -14.07 -0.50 -1.07
N ALA A 68 -13.27 0.43 -0.56
CA ALA A 68 -13.38 1.84 -0.90
C ALA A 68 -13.05 2.09 -2.38
N VAL A 69 -11.95 1.53 -2.87
CA VAL A 69 -11.51 1.67 -4.28
C VAL A 69 -12.51 1.04 -5.25
N ASN A 70 -13.13 -0.09 -4.90
CA ASN A 70 -14.18 -0.72 -5.69
C ASN A 70 -15.39 0.20 -5.92
N GLY A 71 -15.69 1.07 -4.96
CA GLY A 71 -16.76 2.07 -5.03
C GLY A 71 -16.37 3.36 -5.74
N MET A 72 -15.09 3.56 -6.09
CA MET A 72 -14.63 4.77 -6.78
C MET A 72 -15.01 4.76 -8.27
N ALA A 73 -15.29 5.95 -8.80
CA ALA A 73 -15.44 6.14 -10.23
C ALA A 73 -14.14 5.76 -10.95
N ALA A 74 -14.26 5.17 -12.15
CA ALA A 74 -13.10 4.86 -12.97
C ALA A 74 -12.33 6.13 -13.34
N GLY A 75 -10.99 6.06 -13.29
CA GLY A 75 -10.11 7.18 -13.59
C GLY A 75 -8.84 7.17 -12.75
N ALA A 76 -8.00 8.19 -12.96
CA ALA A 76 -6.65 8.25 -12.40
C ALA A 76 -6.60 8.13 -10.86
N ASP A 77 -7.59 8.68 -10.16
CA ASP A 77 -7.69 8.56 -8.69
C ASP A 77 -7.89 7.11 -8.24
N ARG A 78 -8.79 6.38 -8.91
CA ARG A 78 -9.02 4.96 -8.64
C ARG A 78 -7.81 4.13 -9.02
N ASP A 79 -7.20 4.41 -10.18
CA ASP A 79 -6.03 3.68 -10.67
C ASP A 79 -4.83 3.87 -9.72
N SER A 80 -4.65 5.08 -9.18
CA SER A 80 -3.59 5.37 -8.22
C SER A 80 -3.82 4.67 -6.88
N ALA A 81 -5.06 4.67 -6.39
CA ALA A 81 -5.41 3.97 -5.15
C ALA A 81 -5.33 2.44 -5.30
N GLN A 82 -5.78 1.90 -6.43
CA GLN A 82 -5.65 0.46 -6.72
C GLN A 82 -4.20 0.05 -6.82
N ARG A 83 -3.36 0.82 -7.53
CA ARG A 83 -1.91 0.58 -7.61
C ARG A 83 -1.27 0.52 -6.22
N ALA A 84 -1.67 1.42 -5.32
CA ALA A 84 -1.15 1.45 -3.97
C ALA A 84 -1.50 0.18 -3.17
N ILE A 85 -2.73 -0.31 -3.31
CA ILE A 85 -3.18 -1.55 -2.66
C ILE A 85 -2.49 -2.78 -3.27
N ASP A 86 -2.40 -2.84 -4.60
CA ASP A 86 -1.78 -3.96 -5.32
C ASP A 86 -0.27 -4.06 -5.07
N ALA A 87 0.37 -2.95 -4.71
CA ALA A 87 1.82 -2.88 -4.49
C ALA A 87 2.31 -3.84 -3.39
N TYR A 88 1.46 -4.20 -2.43
CA TYR A 88 1.79 -5.16 -1.38
C TYR A 88 1.89 -6.61 -1.89
N GLY A 89 1.20 -6.96 -2.98
CA GLY A 89 1.12 -8.33 -3.48
C GLY A 89 0.23 -9.26 -2.65
N ALA A 90 0.20 -10.53 -3.05
CA ALA A 90 -0.64 -11.57 -2.45
C ALA A 90 -0.01 -12.22 -1.19
N GLN A 91 -0.82 -12.87 -0.35
CA GLN A 91 -0.35 -13.44 0.94
C GLN A 91 0.70 -14.49 0.74
N GLY A 92 1.76 -14.41 1.53
CA GLY A 92 2.84 -15.39 1.50
C GLY A 92 3.51 -15.50 0.13
N VAL A 93 3.21 -14.59 -0.81
CA VAL A 93 3.90 -14.47 -2.07
C VAL A 93 5.02 -13.47 -1.86
N ASP A 94 6.24 -13.99 -1.86
CA ASP A 94 7.43 -13.15 -1.81
C ASP A 94 7.63 -12.43 -3.14
N ASN A 95 6.98 -11.26 -3.25
CA ASN A 95 7.20 -10.26 -4.29
C ASN A 95 8.28 -9.24 -3.90
N GLY A 96 9.02 -9.48 -2.81
CA GLY A 96 10.02 -8.57 -2.28
C GLY A 96 9.48 -7.41 -1.45
N VAL A 97 8.21 -7.41 -1.06
CA VAL A 97 7.62 -6.43 -0.14
C VAL A 97 7.40 -7.08 1.23
N ASN A 98 7.99 -6.49 2.27
CA ASN A 98 7.91 -6.97 3.65
C ASN A 98 7.10 -6.00 4.50
N VAL A 99 5.94 -6.44 4.99
CA VAL A 99 5.14 -5.67 5.95
C VAL A 99 5.66 -5.94 7.37
N ARG A 100 5.94 -4.86 8.10
CA ARG A 100 6.55 -4.85 9.42
C ARG A 100 5.75 -4.00 10.39
N PHE A 101 5.97 -4.24 11.68
CA PHE A 101 5.36 -3.47 12.75
C PHE A 101 6.40 -3.07 13.79
N ASP A 102 6.59 -1.77 14.00
CA ASP A 102 7.49 -1.23 15.02
C ASP A 102 6.91 0.06 15.60
N ALA A 103 6.73 0.07 16.93
CA ALA A 103 6.23 1.23 17.65
C ALA A 103 7.23 2.41 17.67
N ASN A 104 8.51 2.16 17.35
CA ASN A 104 9.60 3.13 17.48
C ASN A 104 9.96 3.87 16.19
N ILE A 105 9.19 3.70 15.09
CA ILE A 105 9.44 4.47 13.87
C ILE A 105 9.24 5.97 14.12
N SER A 106 10.09 6.80 13.52
CA SER A 106 10.07 8.26 13.70
C SER A 106 8.88 8.95 13.01
N GLU A 107 8.34 8.34 11.96
CA GLU A 107 7.26 8.89 11.15
C GLU A 107 5.86 8.64 11.76
N PRO A 108 4.86 9.49 11.47
CA PRO A 108 3.50 9.34 11.98
C PRO A 108 2.77 8.18 11.28
N GLY A 109 2.91 6.97 11.84
CA GLY A 109 2.04 5.83 11.58
C GLY A 109 2.61 4.79 10.61
N GLY A 110 3.39 5.20 9.62
CA GLY A 110 4.01 4.31 8.63
C GLY A 110 5.33 4.88 8.09
N VAL A 111 6.19 3.99 7.58
CA VAL A 111 7.38 4.36 6.81
C VAL A 111 7.70 3.28 5.79
N THR A 112 7.99 3.68 4.56
CA THR A 112 8.44 2.80 3.49
C THR A 112 9.92 3.02 3.19
N GLU A 113 10.70 1.94 3.19
CA GLU A 113 12.14 1.93 2.96
C GLU A 113 12.51 0.98 1.82
N VAL A 114 13.42 1.42 0.96
CA VAL A 114 14.01 0.56 -0.08
C VAL A 114 15.36 0.06 0.43
N SER A 115 15.43 -1.21 0.79
CA SER A 115 16.69 -1.85 1.22
C SER A 115 17.56 -2.34 0.05
N GLY A 116 17.20 -1.96 -1.19
CA GLY A 116 17.95 -2.23 -2.42
C GLY A 116 17.52 -3.51 -3.15
N THR A 117 18.29 -3.90 -4.18
CA THR A 117 18.18 -5.18 -4.92
C THR A 117 19.19 -6.23 -4.48
N ALA A 118 20.14 -5.85 -3.62
CA ALA A 118 21.37 -6.60 -3.41
C ALA A 118 21.20 -7.95 -2.68
N ASN A 119 20.06 -8.19 -2.03
CA ASN A 119 19.80 -9.40 -1.23
C ASN A 119 18.52 -10.17 -1.62
N GLY A 120 17.76 -9.73 -2.63
CA GLY A 120 16.58 -10.47 -3.10
C GLY A 120 16.98 -11.50 -4.13
N ASN A 121 17.01 -12.78 -3.77
CA ASN A 121 17.11 -13.84 -4.78
C ASN A 121 15.94 -13.67 -5.75
N LYS A 122 16.23 -13.40 -7.03
CA LYS A 122 15.18 -13.31 -8.05
C LYS A 122 14.38 -14.59 -8.05
N SER A 123 13.07 -14.46 -7.97
CA SER A 123 12.12 -15.55 -8.04
C SER A 123 11.11 -15.29 -9.16
N ALA A 124 10.21 -16.25 -9.40
CA ALA A 124 9.10 -16.01 -10.32
C ALA A 124 8.19 -14.87 -9.82
N ASP A 125 8.06 -14.76 -8.50
CA ASP A 125 7.17 -13.81 -7.83
C ASP A 125 7.86 -12.46 -7.53
N ASN A 126 9.20 -12.45 -7.42
CA ASN A 126 10.06 -11.29 -7.28
C ASN A 126 11.13 -11.27 -8.39
N PRO A 127 10.76 -10.95 -9.65
CA PRO A 127 11.69 -11.02 -10.79
C PRO A 127 12.76 -9.92 -10.76
N THR A 128 12.51 -8.83 -10.04
CA THR A 128 13.46 -7.72 -9.88
C THR A 128 14.49 -8.00 -8.78
N GLY A 129 14.18 -8.91 -7.84
CA GLY A 129 14.95 -9.07 -6.61
C GLY A 129 14.79 -7.88 -5.67
N GLN A 130 13.69 -7.15 -5.77
CA GLN A 130 13.42 -6.01 -4.90
C GLN A 130 13.32 -6.45 -3.44
N ASN A 131 13.73 -5.56 -2.54
CA ASN A 131 13.53 -5.71 -1.11
C ASN A 131 13.05 -4.36 -0.54
N ILE A 132 11.75 -4.26 -0.35
CA ILE A 132 11.04 -3.06 0.08
C ILE A 132 10.41 -3.38 1.43
N ASN A 133 10.78 -2.62 2.44
CA ASN A 133 10.23 -2.77 3.78
C ASN A 133 9.22 -1.65 4.00
N VAL A 134 8.03 -2.02 4.45
CA VAL A 134 7.00 -1.07 4.84
C VAL A 134 6.64 -1.36 6.28
N THR A 135 6.92 -0.39 7.15
CA THR A 135 6.81 -0.56 8.60
C THR A 135 5.71 0.35 9.14
N PHE A 136 4.75 -0.23 9.84
CA PHE A 136 3.67 0.51 10.48
C PHE A 136 3.85 0.57 12.00
N LYS A 137 3.37 1.65 12.62
CA LYS A 137 3.10 1.63 14.05
C LYS A 137 1.89 0.73 14.31
N PRO A 138 1.96 -0.23 15.25
CA PRO A 138 0.85 -1.14 15.54
C PRO A 138 -0.48 -0.43 15.87
N ASP A 139 -0.42 0.72 16.54
CA ASP A 139 -1.59 1.50 16.94
C ASP A 139 -2.16 2.41 15.84
N ALA A 140 -1.42 2.59 14.73
CA ALA A 140 -1.87 3.35 13.57
C ALA A 140 -2.64 2.48 12.56
N ILE A 141 -2.44 1.15 12.59
CA ILE A 141 -3.12 0.16 11.74
C ILE A 141 -4.00 -0.75 12.61
N ASN A 142 -5.21 -0.30 12.93
CA ASN A 142 -6.14 -1.05 13.80
C ASN A 142 -7.63 -0.77 13.53
N THR A 143 -7.97 0.09 12.58
CA THR A 143 -9.35 0.39 12.20
C THR A 143 -9.56 0.32 10.69
N ASP A 144 -10.81 0.33 10.26
CA ASP A 144 -11.13 0.40 8.82
C ASP A 144 -10.58 1.70 8.20
N TRP A 145 -10.60 2.81 8.93
CA TRP A 145 -10.01 4.09 8.52
C TRP A 145 -8.50 4.01 8.32
N SER A 146 -7.81 3.11 9.01
CA SER A 146 -6.39 2.84 8.81
C SER A 146 -6.08 2.30 7.39
N GLY A 147 -7.10 1.86 6.63
CA GLY A 147 -6.95 1.54 5.21
C GLY A 147 -6.44 2.72 4.37
N GLY A 148 -6.73 3.95 4.80
CA GLY A 148 -6.13 5.14 4.21
C GLY A 148 -4.61 5.19 4.37
N LEU A 149 -4.10 4.89 5.57
CA LEU A 149 -2.66 4.85 5.85
C LEU A 149 -1.99 3.67 5.14
N ALA A 150 -2.64 2.50 5.10
CA ALA A 150 -2.15 1.37 4.32
C ALA A 150 -2.02 1.73 2.83
N ALA A 151 -2.98 2.45 2.26
CA ALA A 151 -2.90 2.91 0.88
C ALA A 151 -1.87 4.05 0.69
N HIS A 152 -1.64 4.91 1.68
CA HIS A 152 -0.57 5.91 1.66
C HIS A 152 0.80 5.24 1.48
N GLU A 153 1.14 4.34 2.40
CA GLU A 153 2.40 3.59 2.33
C GLU A 153 2.46 2.69 1.09
N GLY A 154 1.31 2.15 0.65
CA GLY A 154 1.22 1.37 -0.58
C GLY A 154 1.60 2.18 -1.83
N SER A 155 1.28 3.48 -1.85
CA SER A 155 1.71 4.38 -2.92
C SER A 155 3.24 4.48 -2.97
N HIS A 156 3.88 4.54 -1.81
CA HIS A 156 5.34 4.52 -1.69
C HIS A 156 5.93 3.18 -2.14
N VAL A 157 5.35 2.04 -1.73
CA VAL A 157 5.79 0.70 -2.19
C VAL A 157 5.70 0.59 -3.71
N GLY A 158 4.63 1.12 -4.32
CA GLY A 158 4.48 1.16 -5.77
C GLY A 158 5.56 2.01 -6.44
N ASP A 159 5.90 3.17 -5.88
CA ASP A 159 6.94 4.06 -6.39
C ASP A 159 8.33 3.42 -6.27
N ALA A 160 8.60 2.76 -5.14
CA ALA A 160 9.81 1.97 -4.92
C ALA A 160 9.94 0.84 -5.94
N SER A 161 8.89 0.05 -6.15
CA SER A 161 8.89 -1.07 -7.09
C SER A 161 9.15 -0.61 -8.54
N ALA A 162 8.57 0.53 -8.93
CA ALA A 162 8.80 1.14 -10.24
C ALA A 162 10.25 1.63 -10.39
N TRP A 163 10.81 2.25 -9.35
CA TRP A 163 12.20 2.70 -9.35
C TRP A 163 13.17 1.51 -9.46
N VAL A 164 12.97 0.45 -8.68
CA VAL A 164 13.77 -0.78 -8.76
C VAL A 164 13.67 -1.43 -10.14
N SER A 165 12.45 -1.57 -10.69
CA SER A 165 12.22 -2.16 -12.02
C SER A 165 12.94 -1.41 -13.15
N SER A 166 13.29 -0.14 -12.92
CA SER A 166 13.99 0.69 -13.90
C SER A 166 15.50 0.58 -13.88
N GLY A 167 16.07 -0.23 -12.98
CA GLY A 167 17.50 -0.16 -12.67
C GLY A 167 17.85 1.18 -12.02
N PHE A 168 16.99 1.64 -11.10
CA PHE A 168 17.16 2.87 -10.34
C PHE A 168 17.37 4.14 -11.19
N SER A 169 16.68 4.24 -12.32
CA SER A 169 16.72 5.42 -13.18
C SER A 169 16.51 6.71 -12.40
N ALA A 170 17.37 7.70 -12.64
CA ALA A 170 17.26 9.02 -12.02
C ALA A 170 15.93 9.72 -12.32
N SER A 171 15.28 9.41 -13.46
CA SER A 171 13.97 9.98 -13.82
C SER A 171 12.80 9.35 -13.05
N MET A 172 13.01 8.17 -12.48
CA MET A 172 12.04 7.48 -11.62
C MET A 172 12.51 7.43 -10.16
N ASN A 173 13.56 8.19 -9.83
CA ASN A 173 13.95 8.42 -8.46
C ASN A 173 12.80 9.19 -7.77
N PRO A 174 12.10 8.56 -6.83
CA PRO A 174 10.95 9.18 -6.19
C PRO A 174 11.46 10.36 -5.36
N THR A 175 11.03 11.56 -5.74
CA THR A 175 11.32 12.75 -4.96
C THR A 175 10.29 12.87 -3.85
N SER A 176 10.75 13.20 -2.63
CA SER A 176 9.93 13.17 -1.42
C SER A 176 8.63 13.97 -1.60
N ASN A 177 8.68 15.19 -2.15
CA ASN A 177 7.48 16.01 -2.21
C ASN A 177 6.42 15.50 -3.21
N ALA A 178 6.87 14.97 -4.36
CA ALA A 178 5.96 14.50 -5.39
C ALA A 178 5.34 13.14 -5.03
N THR A 179 6.10 12.23 -4.40
CA THR A 179 5.55 10.95 -3.93
C THR A 179 4.64 11.13 -2.72
N GLU A 180 5.01 11.98 -1.75
CA GLU A 180 4.14 12.28 -0.60
C GLU A 180 2.81 12.85 -1.08
N LEU A 181 2.82 13.82 -2.00
CA LEU A 181 1.58 14.42 -2.47
C LEU A 181 0.63 13.41 -3.12
N ARG A 182 1.18 12.46 -3.89
CA ARG A 182 0.40 11.35 -4.45
C ARG A 182 -0.13 10.43 -3.34
N ALA A 183 0.68 10.09 -2.36
CA ALA A 183 0.30 9.24 -1.24
C ALA A 183 -0.82 9.88 -0.40
N TYR A 184 -0.71 11.18 -0.11
CA TYR A 184 -1.76 11.98 0.55
C TYR A 184 -3.07 12.01 -0.27
N GLN A 185 -2.98 12.13 -1.60
CA GLN A 185 -4.17 12.07 -2.46
C GLN A 185 -4.82 10.69 -2.47
N VAL A 186 -4.01 9.61 -2.52
CA VAL A 186 -4.48 8.23 -2.39
C VAL A 186 -5.17 8.03 -1.04
N GLN A 187 -4.53 8.43 0.06
CA GLN A 187 -5.11 8.30 1.40
C GLN A 187 -6.44 9.04 1.52
N PHE A 188 -6.52 10.29 1.05
CA PHE A 188 -7.75 11.07 1.03
C PHE A 188 -8.88 10.35 0.27
N ASN A 189 -8.58 9.87 -0.94
CA ASN A 189 -9.57 9.19 -1.79
C ASN A 189 -10.06 7.89 -1.16
N VAL A 190 -9.15 7.08 -0.62
CA VAL A 190 -9.46 5.82 0.06
C VAL A 190 -10.28 6.08 1.32
N MET A 191 -9.88 7.03 2.17
CA MET A 191 -10.63 7.41 3.37
C MET A 191 -12.04 7.92 3.03
N ASN A 192 -12.21 8.68 1.96
CA ASN A 192 -13.55 9.08 1.51
C ASN A 192 -14.40 7.90 1.07
N GLY A 193 -13.83 6.92 0.35
CA GLY A 193 -14.53 5.69 0.01
C GLY A 193 -14.89 4.86 1.24
N ILE A 194 -13.99 4.74 2.23
CA ILE A 194 -14.26 4.08 3.51
C ILE A 194 -15.43 4.77 4.23
N GLY A 195 -15.40 6.09 4.34
CA GLY A 195 -16.48 6.87 4.92
C GLY A 195 -17.81 6.67 4.18
N ASN A 196 -17.81 6.62 2.85
CA ASN A 196 -19.02 6.34 2.08
C ASN A 196 -19.57 4.94 2.35
N ASN A 197 -18.70 3.94 2.50
CA ASN A 197 -19.11 2.57 2.79
C ASN A 197 -19.67 2.43 4.21
N LEU A 198 -19.03 3.05 5.21
CA LEU A 198 -19.44 2.95 6.62
C LEU A 198 -20.73 3.72 6.93
N TYR A 199 -20.91 4.89 6.32
CA TYR A 199 -22.01 5.81 6.66
C TYR A 199 -23.12 5.81 5.60
N GLY A 200 -22.91 5.15 4.45
CA GLY A 200 -23.88 5.07 3.37
C GLY A 200 -24.16 6.41 2.69
N PRO A 201 -25.13 6.45 1.74
CA PRO A 201 -25.39 7.62 0.92
C PRO A 201 -25.93 8.83 1.70
N ASN A 202 -26.70 8.60 2.76
CA ASN A 202 -27.32 9.67 3.57
C ASN A 202 -26.55 10.00 4.85
N GLY A 203 -25.52 9.22 5.20
CA GLY A 203 -24.73 9.49 6.39
C GLY A 203 -23.70 10.60 6.18
N THR A 204 -23.18 11.12 7.29
CA THR A 204 -22.17 12.16 7.35
C THR A 204 -20.92 11.62 8.03
N PHE A 205 -19.74 12.01 7.54
CA PHE A 205 -18.48 11.79 8.24
C PHE A 205 -17.57 13.00 8.09
N SER A 206 -16.60 13.10 8.98
CA SER A 206 -15.45 13.99 8.85
C SER A 206 -14.19 13.16 9.07
N ALA A 207 -13.12 13.53 8.38
CA ALA A 207 -11.83 12.89 8.51
C ALA A 207 -10.74 13.97 8.46
N ASN A 208 -9.54 13.59 8.87
CA ASN A 208 -8.41 14.49 8.90
C ASN A 208 -7.12 13.75 8.61
N MET A 209 -6.14 14.52 8.17
CA MET A 209 -4.74 14.11 8.05
C MET A 209 -3.90 15.15 8.75
N GLN A 210 -2.88 14.68 9.46
CA GLN A 210 -1.98 15.53 10.22
C GLN A 210 -0.54 15.15 9.90
N TYR A 211 0.30 16.17 9.79
CA TYR A 211 1.74 16.02 9.69
C TYR A 211 2.40 17.20 10.42
N GLY A 212 3.24 16.86 11.39
CA GLY A 212 3.69 17.80 12.41
C GLY A 212 2.53 18.62 13.02
N ASN A 213 2.65 19.95 12.91
CA ASN A 213 1.67 20.90 13.45
C ASN A 213 0.56 21.29 12.45
N VAL A 214 0.57 20.74 11.25
CA VAL A 214 -0.40 21.05 10.20
C VAL A 214 -1.44 19.94 10.12
N ARG A 215 -2.72 20.31 10.17
CA ARG A 215 -3.86 19.41 10.04
C ARG A 215 -4.73 19.87 8.88
N VAL A 216 -5.14 18.93 8.04
CA VAL A 216 -6.13 19.14 6.97
C VAL A 216 -7.37 18.33 7.30
N ASP A 217 -8.47 19.03 7.53
CA ASP A 217 -9.79 18.44 7.78
C ASP A 217 -10.63 18.44 6.50
N TRP A 218 -11.46 17.42 6.34
CA TRP A 218 -12.50 17.38 5.32
C TRP A 218 -13.75 16.65 5.80
N LYS A 219 -14.83 16.86 5.07
CA LYS A 219 -16.12 16.21 5.27
C LYS A 219 -16.49 15.41 4.03
N LYS A 220 -17.48 14.52 4.19
CA LYS A 220 -18.06 13.80 3.06
C LYS A 220 -18.43 14.76 1.91
N GLY A 221 -17.96 14.45 0.71
CA GLY A 221 -18.23 15.21 -0.51
C GLY A 221 -17.21 16.32 -0.80
N ASP A 222 -16.28 16.62 0.12
CA ASP A 222 -15.17 17.49 -0.17
C ASP A 222 -14.24 16.87 -1.23
N SER A 223 -13.56 17.71 -2.00
CA SER A 223 -12.50 17.31 -2.93
C SER A 223 -11.11 17.39 -2.27
N PHE A 224 -10.11 16.78 -2.92
CA PHE A 224 -8.74 16.81 -2.43
C PHE A 224 -8.23 18.25 -2.33
N LYS A 225 -7.70 18.63 -1.16
CA LYS A 225 -7.24 19.98 -0.82
C LYS A 225 -5.76 20.17 -1.16
N LEU A 226 -5.47 20.11 -2.46
CA LEU A 226 -4.11 20.11 -3.00
C LEU A 226 -3.21 21.23 -2.43
N PRO A 227 -3.62 22.52 -2.39
CA PRO A 227 -2.78 23.58 -1.81
C PRO A 227 -2.43 23.35 -0.33
N GLU A 228 -3.37 22.88 0.47
CA GLU A 228 -3.19 22.63 1.90
C GLU A 228 -2.27 21.43 2.16
N PHE A 229 -2.41 20.35 1.37
CA PHE A 229 -1.49 19.22 1.44
C PHE A 229 -0.08 19.58 0.94
N GLN A 230 0.05 20.45 -0.06
CA GLN A 230 1.35 20.99 -0.47
C GLN A 230 2.02 21.82 0.64
N ILE A 231 1.25 22.59 1.41
CA ILE A 231 1.78 23.32 2.57
C ILE A 231 2.29 22.33 3.61
N LEU A 232 1.47 21.34 3.95
CA LEU A 232 1.77 20.29 4.93
C LEU A 232 3.08 19.56 4.59
N ILE A 233 3.27 19.14 3.34
CA ILE A 233 4.51 18.48 2.87
C ILE A 233 5.72 19.43 2.91
N LYS A 234 5.55 20.68 2.43
CA LYS A 234 6.64 21.68 2.41
C LYS A 234 7.11 22.10 3.81
N THR A 235 6.23 22.07 4.81
CA THR A 235 6.59 22.42 6.19
C THR A 235 7.64 21.47 6.75
N GLU A 236 7.56 20.17 6.45
CA GLU A 236 8.46 19.15 6.99
C GLU A 236 9.69 18.91 6.11
N ASN A 237 9.46 18.82 4.80
CA ASN A 237 10.51 18.48 3.84
C ASN A 237 11.27 19.71 3.31
N GLY A 238 10.72 20.90 3.56
CA GLY A 238 11.23 22.17 3.04
C GLY A 238 10.95 22.36 1.55
N ASN A 239 11.51 23.44 0.98
CA ASN A 239 11.35 23.78 -0.44
C ASN A 239 12.28 23.00 -1.38
N ARG A 240 13.14 22.10 -0.87
CA ARG A 240 14.09 21.35 -1.69
C ARG A 240 13.60 19.94 -1.91
N ASP A 241 13.17 19.67 -3.13
CA ASP A 241 12.85 18.32 -3.64
C ASP A 241 14.11 17.48 -3.91
N SER A 242 15.14 17.64 -3.06
CA SER A 242 16.46 17.01 -3.22
C SER A 242 16.71 15.89 -2.22
N LYS A 243 15.76 15.63 -1.32
CA LYS A 243 15.83 14.46 -0.43
C LYS A 243 15.28 13.25 -1.20
N PRO A 244 16.00 12.13 -1.25
CA PRO A 244 15.43 10.89 -1.76
C PRO A 244 14.20 10.53 -0.91
N ALA A 245 13.09 10.15 -1.55
CA ALA A 245 11.89 9.75 -0.81
C ALA A 245 12.11 8.49 0.04
N PHE A 246 13.06 7.64 -0.35
CA PHE A 246 13.39 6.43 0.36
C PHE A 246 14.77 6.52 0.96
N THR A 247 14.85 6.23 2.26
CA THR A 247 16.12 5.98 2.95
C THR A 247 16.63 4.60 2.57
N ALA A 248 17.96 4.46 2.50
CA ALA A 248 18.56 3.13 2.48
C ALA A 248 18.28 2.48 3.85
N GLY A 249 17.73 1.26 3.85
CA GLY A 249 17.59 0.48 5.08
C GLY A 249 18.94 0.35 5.80
N LYS A 250 18.94 0.26 7.14
CA LYS A 250 20.19 0.16 7.93
C LYS A 250 21.10 -0.94 7.38
N GLY A 251 22.23 -0.56 6.80
CA GLY A 251 23.24 -1.49 6.26
C GLY A 251 23.11 -1.85 4.77
N ALA A 252 22.13 -1.28 4.05
CA ALA A 252 21.96 -1.49 2.62
C ALA A 252 22.65 -0.40 1.79
N ALA A 253 23.35 -0.81 0.73
CA ALA A 253 23.71 0.10 -0.36
C ALA A 253 22.59 0.05 -1.40
N ILE A 254 21.96 1.20 -1.68
CA ILE A 254 21.06 1.33 -2.84
C ILE A 254 21.94 1.26 -4.08
N GLN A 255 22.01 0.07 -4.69
CA GLN A 255 22.76 -0.16 -5.93
C GLN A 255 21.94 0.33 -7.12
N PRO A 256 22.52 1.00 -8.13
CA PRO A 256 21.92 1.10 -9.45
C PRO A 256 21.90 -0.24 -10.21
#